data_AF-A0A0D8IYA7-F1
#
_entry.id   AF-A0A0D8IYA7-F1
#
_cell.length_a   1.000
_cell.length_b   1.000
_cell.length_c   1.000
_cell.angle_alpha   90.00
_cell.angle_beta   90.00
_cell.angle_gamma   90.00
#
_symmetry.space_group_name_H-M   'P 1'
#
loop_
_entity.id
_entity.type
_entity.pdbx_description
1 polymer ?
#
loop_
_entity_poly.entity_id
_entity_poly.type
_entity_poly.pdbx_seq_one_letter_code
_entity_poly.pdbx_strand_id
1 'polypeptide(L)'
;MNRNTILEDLFLKNTGLVVDGAAVWEEIEQAAAECQEDGEQWVVGQDDKSGKWKYYIDLNRSYDEEFDSWSTDVELLEICVERPNRDTAQFKIPRFS
;
A
#
# COMPACT_ATOMS: atom_id res chain seq x y z
N MET A 1 -4.79 -16.09 -5.97
CA MET A 1 -3.67 -15.43 -6.67
C MET A 1 -2.87 -14.67 -5.61
N ASN A 2 -1.54 -14.70 -5.64
CA ASN A 2 -0.71 -14.09 -4.58
C ASN A 2 -0.81 -12.55 -4.66
N ARG A 3 -1.03 -11.88 -3.52
CA ARG A 3 -1.06 -10.41 -3.40
C ARG A 3 0.13 -9.75 -4.08
N ASN A 4 1.33 -10.31 -3.89
CA ASN A 4 2.56 -9.73 -4.42
C ASN A 4 2.55 -9.69 -5.94
N THR A 5 2.15 -10.79 -6.59
CA THR A 5 1.99 -10.85 -8.06
C THR A 5 0.93 -9.89 -8.57
N ILE A 6 -0.16 -9.69 -7.81
CA ILE A 6 -1.20 -8.72 -8.17
C ILE A 6 -0.65 -7.29 -8.14
N LEU A 7 0.15 -6.95 -7.12
CA LEU A 7 0.81 -5.64 -7.05
C LEU A 7 1.75 -5.43 -8.23
N GLU A 8 2.58 -6.41 -8.55
CA GLU A 8 3.51 -6.36 -9.70
C GLU A 8 2.77 -6.10 -11.02
N ASP A 9 1.71 -6.86 -11.27
CA ASP A 9 0.88 -6.71 -12.48
C ASP A 9 0.20 -5.34 -12.54
N LEU A 10 -0.30 -4.82 -11.41
CA LEU A 10 -0.97 -3.53 -11.34
C LEU A 10 0.02 -2.38 -11.57
N PHE A 11 1.22 -2.44 -10.99
CA PHE A 11 2.27 -1.45 -11.24
C PHE A 11 2.70 -1.46 -12.70
N LEU A 12 2.95 -2.64 -13.27
CA LEU A 12 3.34 -2.76 -14.67
C LEU A 12 2.25 -2.23 -15.61
N LYS A 13 0.99 -2.57 -15.35
CA LYS A 13 -0.14 -2.15 -16.18
C LYS A 13 -0.40 -0.64 -16.12
N ASN A 14 -0.39 -0.04 -14.93
CA ASN A 14 -0.79 1.36 -14.75
C ASN A 14 0.37 2.35 -14.87
N THR A 15 1.60 1.90 -14.59
CA THR A 15 2.77 2.78 -14.55
C THR A 15 3.87 2.33 -15.52
N GLY A 16 3.90 1.06 -15.92
CA GLY A 16 5.02 0.49 -16.67
C GLY A 16 6.26 0.23 -15.82
N LEU A 17 6.17 0.36 -14.49
CA LEU A 17 7.24 -0.02 -13.57
C LEU A 17 7.18 -1.52 -13.29
N VAL A 18 8.35 -2.15 -13.29
CA VAL A 18 8.53 -3.48 -12.73
C VAL A 18 9.00 -3.28 -11.29
N VAL A 19 8.25 -3.83 -10.35
CA VAL A 19 8.50 -3.72 -8.90
C VAL A 19 8.61 -5.12 -8.30
N ASP A 20 9.10 -5.22 -7.06
CA ASP A 20 8.96 -6.42 -6.24
C ASP A 20 7.72 -6.24 -5.36
N GLY A 21 6.69 -7.06 -5.58
CA GLY A 21 5.43 -6.93 -4.87
C GLY A 21 5.55 -7.18 -3.36
N ALA A 22 6.53 -7.97 -2.92
CA ALA A 22 6.79 -8.18 -1.50
C ALA A 22 7.40 -6.93 -0.86
N ALA A 23 8.38 -6.30 -1.53
CA ALA A 23 9.03 -5.09 -1.05
C ALA A 23 8.06 -3.90 -0.98
N VAL A 24 7.18 -3.77 -1.99
CA VAL A 24 6.11 -2.75 -1.97
C VAL A 24 5.16 -2.96 -0.80
N TRP A 25 4.80 -4.21 -0.51
CA TRP A 25 3.93 -4.49 0.62
C TRP A 25 4.59 -4.19 1.97
N GLU A 26 5.85 -4.57 2.14
CA GLU A 26 6.62 -4.25 3.34
C GLU A 26 6.69 -2.74 3.57
N GLU A 27 6.88 -1.95 2.51
CA GLU A 27 6.84 -0.49 2.59
C GLU A 27 5.47 0.04 3.04
N ILE A 28 4.37 -0.53 2.52
CA ILE A 28 3.02 -0.15 2.94
C ILE A 28 2.81 -0.45 4.44
N GLU A 29 3.26 -1.62 4.91
CA GLU A 29 3.17 -1.98 6.33
C GLU A 29 3.98 -1.03 7.21
N GLN A 30 5.19 -0.65 6.78
CA GLN A 30 6.01 0.34 7.50
C GLN A 30 5.34 1.71 7.55
N ALA A 31 4.80 2.19 6.42
CA ALA A 31 4.11 3.46 6.35
C ALA A 31 2.82 3.46 7.19
N ALA A 32 2.09 2.34 7.21
CA ALA A 32 0.90 2.15 8.04
C ALA A 32 1.23 2.11 9.55
N ALA A 33 2.40 1.58 9.93
CA ALA A 33 2.83 1.54 11.32
C ALA A 33 3.07 2.94 11.91
N GLU A 34 3.34 3.95 11.08
CA GLU A 34 3.51 5.34 11.50
C GLU A 34 2.18 6.09 11.72
N CYS A 35 1.05 5.51 11.30
CA CYS A 35 -0.28 6.10 11.48
C CYS A 35 -0.66 6.17 12.97
N GLN A 36 -1.21 7.30 13.41
CA GLN A 36 -1.67 7.46 14.80
C GLN A 36 -3.10 7.00 15.01
N GLU A 37 -3.94 7.09 13.97
CA GLU A 37 -5.37 6.80 14.02
C GLU A 37 -5.69 5.63 13.08
N ASP A 38 -6.76 4.91 13.42
CA ASP A 38 -7.34 3.85 12.59
C ASP A 38 -8.26 4.45 11.51
N GLY A 39 -8.61 3.63 10.52
CA GLY A 39 -9.48 3.97 9.40
C GLY A 39 -8.75 4.30 8.11
N GLU A 40 -9.52 4.74 7.12
CA GLU A 40 -9.02 5.00 5.78
C GLU A 40 -8.15 6.27 5.71
N GLN A 41 -6.92 6.14 5.25
CA GLN A 41 -5.98 7.26 5.14
C GLN A 41 -4.92 7.08 4.06
N TRP A 42 -4.35 8.20 3.63
CA TRP A 42 -3.19 8.19 2.73
C TRP A 42 -1.90 8.13 3.54
N VAL A 43 -1.06 7.15 3.23
CA VAL A 43 0.31 7.05 3.71
C VAL A 43 1.30 7.29 2.58
N VAL A 44 2.46 7.82 2.92
CA VAL A 44 3.52 8.14 1.96
C VAL A 44 4.55 7.02 1.98
N GLY A 45 4.81 6.43 0.82
CA GLY A 45 5.83 5.41 0.62
C GLY A 45 7.19 6.02 0.30
N GLN A 46 7.99 5.29 -0.49
CA GLN A 46 9.24 5.81 -1.02
C GLN A 46 9.01 7.10 -1.83
N ASP A 47 9.65 8.17 -1.37
CA ASP A 47 9.80 9.45 -2.07
C ASP A 47 11.26 9.56 -2.52
N ASP A 48 11.55 9.08 -3.73
CA ASP A 48 12.91 9.03 -4.25
C ASP A 48 13.00 9.54 -5.71
N LYS A 49 14.14 9.31 -6.36
CA LYS A 49 14.35 9.74 -7.76
C LYS A 49 13.40 9.07 -8.76
N SER A 50 12.80 7.93 -8.40
CA SER A 50 11.85 7.19 -9.23
C SER A 50 10.45 7.77 -9.19
N GLY A 51 10.11 8.55 -8.16
CA GLY A 51 8.82 9.23 -8.01
C GLY A 51 8.36 9.33 -6.56
N LYS A 52 7.20 9.94 -6.35
CA LYS A 52 6.49 9.97 -5.07
C LYS A 52 5.37 8.96 -5.09
N TRP A 53 5.39 8.03 -4.13
CA TRP A 53 4.42 6.95 -4.05
C TRP A 53 3.56 7.19 -2.82
N LYS A 54 2.24 7.07 -2.98
CA LYS A 54 1.25 7.21 -1.91
C LYS A 54 0.30 6.03 -1.98
N TYR A 55 -0.10 5.55 -0.82
CA TYR A 55 -0.98 4.42 -0.67
C TYR A 55 -2.19 4.82 0.15
N TYR A 56 -3.39 4.56 -0.36
CA TYR A 56 -4.62 4.70 0.41
C TYR A 56 -4.89 3.36 1.06
N ILE A 57 -4.85 3.33 2.39
CA ILE A 57 -5.04 2.12 3.19
C ILE A 57 -6.25 2.29 4.10
N ASP A 58 -6.85 1.18 4.51
CA ASP A 58 -7.72 1.09 5.69
C ASP A 58 -6.94 0.36 6.80
N LEU A 59 -6.77 1.01 7.94
CA LEU A 59 -6.01 0.50 9.08
C LEU A 59 -6.96 0.16 10.22
N ASN A 60 -6.97 -1.09 10.65
CA ASN A 60 -7.82 -1.53 11.76
C ASN A 60 -6.99 -2.23 12.84
N ARG A 61 -6.99 -1.68 14.05
CA ARG A 61 -6.31 -2.29 15.19
C ARG A 61 -7.33 -2.88 16.13
N SER A 62 -7.20 -4.18 16.37
CA SER A 62 -8.05 -4.91 17.31
C SER A 62 -7.20 -5.47 18.43
N TYR A 63 -7.68 -5.30 19.66
CA TYR A 63 -7.10 -5.95 20.82
C TYR A 63 -7.85 -7.25 21.07
N ASP A 64 -7.09 -8.34 21.10
CA ASP A 64 -7.56 -9.66 21.46
C ASP A 64 -7.35 -9.88 22.97
N GLU A 65 -8.45 -9.79 23.72
CA GLU A 65 -8.44 -9.99 25.18
C GLU A 65 -8.10 -11.45 25.58
N GLU A 66 -8.39 -12.43 24.72
CA GLU A 66 -8.13 -13.85 25.02
C GLU A 66 -6.63 -14.16 24.99
N PHE A 67 -5.90 -13.52 24.06
CA PHE A 67 -4.47 -13.73 23.86
C PHE A 67 -3.60 -12.57 24.37
N ASP A 68 -4.19 -11.55 25.00
CA ASP A 68 -3.51 -10.32 25.44
C ASP A 68 -2.60 -9.74 24.34
N SER A 69 -3.15 -9.62 23.13
CA SER A 69 -2.37 -9.29 21.93
C SER A 69 -3.06 -8.27 21.05
N TRP A 70 -2.28 -7.41 20.40
CA TRP A 70 -2.78 -6.48 19.40
C TRP A 70 -2.60 -7.07 18.01
N SER A 71 -3.67 -7.05 17.22
CA SER A 71 -3.66 -7.34 15.80
C SER A 71 -3.83 -6.04 15.02
N THR A 72 -3.00 -5.85 13.99
CA THR A 72 -3.11 -4.75 13.04
C THR A 72 -3.46 -5.33 11.69
N ASP A 73 -4.64 -4.99 11.18
CA ASP A 73 -5.07 -5.33 9.83
C ASP A 73 -4.88 -4.10 8.92
N VAL A 74 -4.30 -4.32 7.75
CA VAL A 74 -4.03 -3.29 6.75
C VAL A 74 -4.62 -3.72 5.42
N GLU A 75 -5.66 -3.04 4.96
CA GLU A 75 -6.21 -3.22 3.62
C GLU A 75 -5.67 -2.12 2.70
N LEU A 76 -5.04 -2.50 1.59
CA LEU A 76 -4.66 -1.52 0.56
C LEU A 76 -5.83 -1.31 -0.40
N LEU A 77 -6.27 -0.05 -0.51
CA LEU A 77 -7.43 0.35 -1.30
C LEU A 77 -7.02 1.00 -2.64
N GLU A 78 -5.97 1.83 -2.63
CA GLU A 78 -5.56 2.61 -3.80
C GLU A 78 -4.07 2.93 -3.79
N ILE A 79 -3.49 3.08 -4.99
CA ILE A 79 -2.10 3.52 -5.17
C ILE A 79 -2.08 4.76 -6.05
N CYS A 80 -1.25 5.73 -5.68
CA CYS A 80 -0.94 6.91 -6.47
C CYS A 80 0.58 7.02 -6.66
N VAL A 81 1.03 7.10 -7.91
CA VAL A 81 2.44 7.18 -8.29
C VAL A 81 2.66 8.43 -9.14
N GLU A 82 3.39 9.39 -8.59
CA GLU A 82 3.81 10.63 -9.25
C GLU A 82 5.26 10.47 -9.72
N ARG A 83 5.53 10.59 -11.03
CA ARG A 83 6.90 10.44 -11.55
C ARG A 83 7.36 11.70 -12.28
N PRO A 84 8.67 12.02 -12.27
CA PRO A 84 9.19 13.13 -13.03
C PRO A 84 8.86 13.00 -14.52
N ASN A 85 8.29 14.05 -15.12
CA ASN A 85 7.98 14.12 -16.56
C ASN A 85 7.01 13.03 -17.06
N ARG A 86 6.15 12.49 -16.19
CA ARG A 86 5.04 11.60 -16.60
C ARG A 86 3.75 12.00 -15.87
N ASP A 87 2.62 11.62 -16.44
CA ASP A 87 1.33 11.77 -15.79
C ASP A 87 1.28 10.93 -14.51
N THR A 88 0.61 11.47 -13.49
CA THR A 88 0.32 10.75 -12.25
C THR A 88 -0.56 9.54 -12.56
N ALA A 89 -0.12 8.36 -12.13
CA ALA A 89 -0.89 7.14 -12.24
C ALA A 89 -1.59 6.88 -10.90
N GLN A 90 -2.92 6.79 -10.91
CA GLN A 90 -3.72 6.52 -9.73
C GLN A 90 -4.71 5.40 -10.04
N PHE A 91 -4.69 4.32 -9.25
CA PHE A 91 -5.47 3.12 -9.53
C PHE A 91 -5.87 2.38 -8.26
N LYS A 92 -7.10 1.85 -8.27
CA LYS A 92 -7.70 1.10 -7.16
C LYS A 92 -7.23 -0.35 -7.15
N ILE A 93 -7.13 -0.90 -5.95
CA ILE A 93 -6.84 -2.31 -5.74
C ILE A 93 -8.15 -3.11 -5.80
N PRO A 94 -8.22 -4.17 -6.63
CA PRO A 94 -9.36 -5.07 -6.61
C PRO A 94 -9.39 -5.79 -5.26
N ARG A 95 -10.53 -5.75 -4.57
CA ARG A 95 -10.72 -6.48 -3.31
C ARG A 95 -10.40 -7.96 -3.52
N PHE A 96 -9.41 -8.45 -2.78
CA PHE A 96 -9.06 -9.87 -2.74
C PHE A 96 -10.21 -10.58 -2.00
N SER A 97 -11.10 -11.22 -2.76
CA SER A 97 -12.20 -12.05 -2.23
C SER A 97 -11.82 -13.52 -2.22
#